data_AF-X1UQH8-F1
#
_entry.id   AF-X1UQH8-F1
#
_cell.length_a   1.000
_cell.length_b   1.000
_cell.length_c   1.000
_cell.angle_alpha   90.00
_cell.angle_beta   90.00
_cell.angle_gamma   90.00
#
_symmetry.space_group_name_H-M   'P 1'
#
loop_
_entity.id
_entity.type
_entity.pdbx_description
1 polymer ?
#
loop_
_entity_poly.entity_id
_entity_poly.type
_entity_poly.pdbx_seq_one_letter_code
_entity_poly.pdbx_strand_id
1 'polypeptide(L)' 'MLTKNLQMPSFTEEKILAAQGYQHIAGIDEAGRGSLAGPVVAAAVILP' A
#
# COMPACT_ATOMS: atom_id res chain seq x y z
N MET A 1 15.51 12.24 -21.42
CA MET A 1 14.43 12.55 -20.47
C MET A 1 13.51 11.34 -20.41
N LEU A 2 13.70 10.46 -19.43
CA LEU A 2 12.84 9.29 -19.26
C LEU A 2 11.51 9.74 -18.66
N THR A 3 10.44 9.64 -19.43
CA THR A 3 9.06 9.80 -18.96
C THR A 3 8.76 8.67 -17.98
N LYS A 4 8.96 8.91 -16.69
CA LYS A 4 8.41 8.05 -15.64
C LYS A 4 6.89 8.11 -15.79
N ASN A 5 6.27 7.05 -16.30
CA ASN A 5 4.83 6.83 -16.14
C ASN A 5 4.58 6.65 -14.65
N LEU A 6 4.32 7.77 -13.96
CA LEU A 6 3.91 7.77 -12.57
C LEU A 6 2.49 7.21 -12.54
N GLN A 7 2.37 5.93 -12.21
CA GLN A 7 1.08 5.33 -11.94
C GLN A 7 0.51 5.99 -10.68
N MET A 8 -0.61 6.69 -10.85
CA MET A 8 -1.30 7.31 -9.73
C MET A 8 -1.82 6.24 -8.77
N PRO A 9 -1.81 6.49 -7.45
CA PRO A 9 -2.47 5.60 -6.49
C PRO A 9 -3.92 5.36 -6.91
N SER A 10 -4.34 4.09 -6.89
CA SER A 10 -5.67 3.66 -7.32
C SER A 10 -6.12 2.46 -6.51
N PHE A 11 -7.43 2.19 -6.49
CA PHE A 11 -8.01 1.02 -5.83
C PHE A 11 -8.14 -0.20 -6.75
N THR A 12 -7.25 -0.35 -7.74
CA THR A 12 -7.42 -1.36 -8.80
C THR A 12 -7.26 -2.76 -8.22
N GLU A 13 -6.23 -2.95 -7.41
CA GLU A 13 -5.86 -4.19 -6.76
C GLU A 13 -6.93 -4.62 -5.74
N GLU A 14 -7.41 -3.70 -4.92
CA GLU A 14 -8.48 -3.95 -3.96
C GLU A 14 -9.79 -4.35 -4.65
N LYS A 15 -10.13 -3.70 -5.78
CA LYS A 15 -11.31 -4.09 -6.58
C LYS A 15 -11.17 -5.50 -7.16
N ILE A 16 -9.98 -5.87 -7.64
CA ILE A 16 -9.73 -7.21 -8.16
C ILE A 16 -9.90 -8.25 -7.05
N LEU A 17 -9.34 -8.00 -5.87
CA LEU A 17 -9.47 -8.90 -4.72
C LEU A 17 -10.90 -8.97 -4.20
N ALA A 18 -11.62 -7.85 -4.14
CA ALA A 18 -13.03 -7.83 -3.77
C ALA A 18 -13.88 -8.65 -4.76
N ALA A 19 -13.61 -8.54 -6.06
CA ALA A 19 -14.29 -9.35 -7.08
C ALA A 19 -13.98 -10.85 -6.98
N GLN A 20 -12.87 -11.24 -6.36
CA GLN A 20 -12.53 -12.63 -6.03
C GLN A 20 -13.21 -13.14 -4.75
N GLY A 21 -13.97 -12.29 -4.06
CA GLY A 21 -14.72 -12.64 -2.85
C GLY A 21 -14.01 -12.37 -1.53
N TYR A 22 -12.83 -11.72 -1.56
CA TYR A 22 -12.17 -11.28 -0.33
C TYR A 22 -12.95 -10.13 0.31
N GLN A 23 -13.32 -10.29 1.59
CA GLN A 23 -14.17 -9.33 2.30
C GLN A 23 -13.40 -8.26 3.07
N HIS A 24 -12.15 -8.54 3.46
CA HIS A 24 -11.30 -7.64 4.21
C HIS A 24 -9.95 -7.55 3.52
N ILE A 25 -9.61 -6.36 3.02
CA ILE A 25 -8.38 -6.12 2.26
C ILE A 25 -7.59 -5.05 3.00
N ALA A 26 -6.40 -5.41 3.48
CA ALA A 26 -5.53 -4.51 4.21
C ALA A 26 -4.38 -4.02 3.32
N GLY A 27 -4.22 -2.71 3.20
CA GLY A 27 -2.99 -2.10 2.71
C GLY A 27 -1.96 -2.05 3.84
N ILE A 28 -0.69 -2.32 3.54
CA ILE A 28 0.42 -2.33 4.50
C ILE A 28 1.52 -1.39 4.00
N ASP A 29 2.06 -0.58 4.91
CA ASP A 29 3.24 0.24 4.63
C ASP A 29 4.12 0.40 5.88
N GLU A 30 5.39 0.73 5.66
CA GLU A 30 6.37 0.95 6.72
C GLU A 30 7.00 2.34 6.69
N ALA A 31 7.32 2.84 7.89
CA ALA A 31 8.10 4.05 8.07
C ALA A 31 9.35 3.76 8.90
N GLY A 32 10.43 4.49 8.60
CA GLY A 32 11.66 4.46 9.39
C GLY A 32 12.80 3.61 8.83
N ARG A 33 12.66 2.98 7.65
CA ARG A 33 13.74 2.15 7.07
C ARG A 33 15.02 2.92 6.73
N GLY A 34 14.92 4.24 6.54
CA GLY A 34 16.04 5.12 6.18
C GLY A 34 16.60 5.94 7.35
N SER A 35 16.07 5.74 8.55
CA SER A 35 16.51 6.44 9.76
C SER A 35 17.90 5.97 10.21
N LEU A 36 18.74 6.87 10.73
CA LEU A 36 20.05 6.49 11.32
C LEU A 36 19.89 5.68 12.63
N ALA A 37 18.80 5.91 13.35
CA ALA A 37 18.43 5.21 14.57
C ALA A 37 16.91 5.29 14.80
N GLY A 38 16.38 4.46 15.70
CA GLY A 38 14.96 4.32 15.96
C GLY A 38 14.35 3.10 15.26
N PRO A 39 13.13 2.67 15.67
CA PRO A 39 12.51 1.49 15.10
C PRO A 39 11.97 1.75 13.68
N VAL A 40 11.87 0.68 12.90
CA VAL A 40 10.95 0.62 11.76
C VAL A 40 9.57 0.27 12.29
N VAL A 41 8.55 1.02 11.87
CA VAL A 41 7.16 0.79 12.27
C VAL A 41 6.36 0.51 11.01
N ALA A 42 5.56 -0.56 11.04
CA ALA A 42 4.62 -0.89 9.98
C ALA A 42 3.18 -0.80 10.48
N ALA A 43 2.25 -0.47 9.59
CA ALA A 43 0.82 -0.45 9.86
C ALA A 43 0.05 -1.19 8.79
N ALA A 44 -1.11 -1.72 9.16
CA ALA A 44 -2.07 -2.34 8.25
C ALA A 44 -3.41 -1.62 8.40
N VAL A 45 -4.03 -1.24 7.28
CA VAL A 45 -5.31 -0.51 7.26
C VAL A 45 -6.28 -1.20 6.31
N ILE A 46 -7.47 -1.52 6.82
CA ILE A 46 -8.63 -1.90 6.01
C ILE A 46 -9.51 -0.66 5.85
N LEU A 47 -9.86 -0.32 4.61
CA LEU A 47 -10.73 0.82 4.31
C LEU A 47 -12.22 0.44 4.40
N PRO A 48 -13.13 1.40 4.67
CA PRO A 48 -14.57 1.16 4.74
C PRO A 48 -15.19 0.68 3.43
#